data_AF-A0A067D6W2-F1
#
_entry.id   AF-A0A067D6W2-F1
#
_cell.length_a   1.000
_cell.length_b   1.000
_cell.length_c   1.000
_cell.angle_alpha   90.00
_cell.angle_beta   90.00
_cell.angle_gamma   90.00
#
_symmetry.space_group_name_H-M   'P 1'
#
loop_
_entity.id
_entity.type
_entity.pdbx_description
1 polymer ?
#
loop_
_entity_poly.entity_id
_entity_poly.type
_entity_poly.pdbx_seq_one_letter_code
_entity_poly.pdbx_strand_id
1 'polypeptide(L)'
;MSEHKDVRPIALLPPKTPITAIDPKFVLAQPVRLRIRHRPDAGECIIRDELTGAPYFIMDPTFWSMHDRKLLRDATGAEVAAIESRTFTPGRSDVLRTNGHGKATSFLLRFDVSVALGNVEVKCEFQDVVTKMRRVFAATGGAGSSVVLYSNGRPIAKWLKDWSFSDGGYVFLDVSPGVDLALIVLLCTSMVKASEKWAFR
;
A
#
# COMPACT_ATOMS: atom_id res chain seq x y z
N MET A 1 -30.97 2.22 4.48
CA MET A 1 -30.54 2.02 3.08
C MET A 1 -29.45 3.05 2.81
N SER A 2 -28.18 2.64 2.95
CA SER A 2 -27.04 3.52 2.71
C SER A 2 -26.78 3.58 1.22
N GLU A 3 -27.11 4.71 0.59
CA GLU A 3 -26.68 5.02 -0.76
C GLU A 3 -25.15 5.09 -0.80
N HIS A 4 -24.52 4.00 -1.21
CA HIS A 4 -23.16 4.02 -1.73
C HIS A 4 -23.19 4.87 -3.01
N LYS A 5 -22.99 6.18 -2.86
CA LYS A 5 -22.77 7.08 -4.00
C LYS A 5 -21.71 6.46 -4.90
N ASP A 6 -22.13 6.21 -6.13
CA ASP A 6 -21.41 5.58 -7.23
C ASP A 6 -19.92 5.96 -7.27
N VAL A 7 -19.07 5.10 -6.71
CA VAL A 7 -17.74 4.93 -7.28
C VAL A 7 -17.98 4.13 -8.55
N ARG A 8 -18.02 4.81 -9.70
CA ARG A 8 -17.99 4.12 -11.00
C ARG A 8 -16.94 3.01 -10.91
N PRO A 9 -17.21 1.77 -11.33
CA PRO A 9 -16.21 0.71 -11.28
C PRO A 9 -15.01 1.15 -12.14
N ILE A 10 -13.97 1.67 -11.49
CA ILE A 10 -12.76 2.10 -12.19
C ILE A 10 -12.01 0.83 -12.54
N ALA A 11 -12.02 0.49 -13.83
CA ALA A 11 -11.24 -0.61 -14.36
C ALA A 11 -9.75 -0.27 -14.25
N LEU A 12 -8.99 -1.15 -13.61
CA LEU A 12 -7.54 -1.02 -13.56
C LEU A 12 -6.97 -1.33 -14.94
N LEU A 13 -6.02 -0.51 -15.39
CA LEU A 13 -5.39 -0.62 -16.70
C LEU A 13 -3.92 -1.00 -16.51
N PRO A 14 -3.48 -2.15 -17.08
CA PRO A 14 -2.08 -2.52 -17.05
C PRO A 14 -1.19 -1.38 -17.57
N PRO A 15 -0.07 -1.08 -16.90
CA PRO A 15 0.87 -0.11 -17.40
C PRO A 15 1.51 -0.64 -18.70
N LYS A 16 1.88 0.27 -19.61
CA LYS A 16 2.50 -0.11 -20.90
C LYS A 16 3.83 -0.87 -20.72
N THR A 17 4.48 -0.61 -19.61
CA THR A 17 5.74 -1.23 -19.18
C THR A 17 5.56 -1.60 -17.71
N PRO A 18 6.04 -2.77 -17.25
CA PRO A 18 6.00 -3.12 -15.85
C PRO A 18 6.55 -2.01 -14.96
N ILE A 19 5.94 -1.86 -13.79
CA ILE A 19 6.34 -0.89 -12.78
C ILE A 19 6.94 -1.65 -11.60
N THR A 20 8.26 -1.59 -11.46
CA THR A 20 9.00 -2.31 -10.42
C THR A 20 9.71 -1.32 -9.51
N ALA A 21 9.35 -1.30 -8.23
CA ALA A 21 9.93 -0.35 -7.27
C ALA A 21 10.77 -1.04 -6.19
N ILE A 22 10.36 -2.22 -5.77
CA ILE A 22 10.95 -2.97 -4.66
C ILE A 22 11.72 -4.16 -5.24
N ASP A 23 11.01 -5.10 -5.87
CA ASP A 23 11.60 -6.33 -6.42
C ASP A 23 10.74 -6.88 -7.58
N PRO A 24 11.35 -7.25 -8.73
CA PRO A 24 10.62 -7.81 -9.86
C PRO A 24 9.84 -9.09 -9.54
N LYS A 25 10.21 -9.85 -8.50
CA LYS A 25 9.47 -11.06 -8.11
C LYS A 25 8.04 -10.77 -7.65
N PHE A 26 7.74 -9.53 -7.25
CA PHE A 26 6.40 -9.09 -6.84
C PHE A 26 5.60 -8.44 -7.97
N VAL A 27 6.11 -8.47 -9.21
CA VAL A 27 5.42 -7.96 -10.39
C VAL A 27 4.79 -9.12 -11.14
N LEU A 28 3.48 -9.26 -11.02
CA LEU A 28 2.76 -10.42 -11.55
C LEU A 28 2.11 -10.12 -12.90
N ALA A 29 1.99 -11.15 -13.74
CA ALA A 29 1.35 -11.05 -15.06
C ALA A 29 -0.20 -11.00 -14.98
N GLN A 30 -0.78 -11.33 -13.83
CA GLN A 30 -2.22 -11.40 -13.60
C GLN A 30 -2.65 -10.36 -12.56
N PRO A 31 -3.90 -9.85 -12.63
CA PRO A 31 -4.42 -8.98 -11.60
C PRO A 31 -4.51 -9.75 -10.29
N VAL A 32 -4.21 -9.08 -9.18
CA VAL A 32 -4.33 -9.67 -7.84
C VAL A 32 -5.18 -8.77 -6.97
N ARG A 33 -6.05 -9.40 -6.17
CA ARG A 33 -6.78 -8.72 -5.11
C ARG A 33 -6.28 -9.23 -3.77
N LEU A 34 -5.61 -8.35 -3.03
CA LEU A 34 -5.11 -8.64 -1.70
C LEU A 34 -6.16 -8.25 -0.65
N ARG A 35 -6.29 -9.07 0.40
CA ARG A 35 -7.13 -8.85 1.56
C ARG A 35 -6.26 -8.67 2.79
N ILE A 36 -6.48 -7.54 3.48
CA ILE A 36 -5.78 -7.14 4.69
C ILE A 36 -6.82 -7.01 5.80
N ARG A 37 -6.65 -7.73 6.91
CA ARG A 37 -7.55 -7.60 8.08
C ARG A 37 -7.26 -6.28 8.80
N HIS A 38 -8.30 -5.48 9.02
CA HIS A 38 -8.21 -4.25 9.77
C HIS A 38 -8.24 -4.58 11.27
N ARG A 39 -7.16 -4.24 12.00
CA ARG A 39 -6.86 -4.68 13.38
C ARG A 39 -6.77 -6.22 13.50
N PRO A 40 -5.67 -6.85 13.05
CA PRO A 40 -5.42 -8.24 13.41
C PRO A 40 -5.35 -8.35 14.94
N ASP A 41 -6.01 -9.36 15.50
CA ASP A 41 -5.86 -9.72 16.91
C ASP A 41 -4.37 -9.84 17.23
N ALA A 42 -3.91 -9.28 18.36
CA ALA A 42 -2.50 -9.08 18.74
C ALA A 42 -1.53 -10.08 18.08
N GLY A 43 -0.94 -9.70 16.95
CA GLY A 43 -0.20 -10.62 16.08
C GLY A 43 0.14 -10.01 14.72
N GLU A 44 1.01 -10.68 13.96
CA GLU A 44 1.44 -10.22 12.64
C GLU A 44 0.26 -10.04 11.68
N CYS A 45 0.31 -8.97 10.88
CA CYS A 45 -0.69 -8.72 9.84
C CYS A 45 -0.33 -9.52 8.58
N ILE A 46 -1.06 -10.61 8.34
CA ILE A 46 -0.88 -11.45 7.14
C ILE A 46 -1.76 -10.91 6.01
N ILE A 47 -1.12 -10.53 4.91
CA ILE A 47 -1.74 -10.03 3.69
C ILE A 47 -1.90 -11.20 2.73
N ARG A 48 -3.14 -11.51 2.37
CA ARG A 48 -3.49 -12.71 1.60
C ARG A 48 -4.09 -12.34 0.26
N ASP A 49 -3.94 -13.22 -0.71
CA ASP A 49 -4.78 -13.24 -1.90
C ASP A 49 -6.24 -13.53 -1.49
N GLU A 50 -7.19 -12.75 -1.99
CA GLU A 50 -8.61 -12.94 -1.68
C GLU A 50 -9.19 -14.20 -2.31
N LEU A 51 -8.76 -14.56 -3.52
CA LEU A 51 -9.31 -15.68 -4.27
C LEU A 51 -8.79 -17.02 -3.74
N THR A 52 -7.49 -17.10 -3.48
CA THR A 52 -6.81 -18.36 -3.11
C THR A 52 -6.58 -18.48 -1.60
N GLY A 53 -6.63 -17.39 -0.85
CA GLY A 53 -6.27 -17.35 0.57
C GLY A 53 -4.77 -17.45 0.85
N ALA A 54 -3.94 -17.59 -0.20
CA ALA A 54 -2.50 -17.73 -0.09
C ALA A 54 -1.86 -16.46 0.51
N PRO A 55 -0.93 -16.58 1.45
CA PRO A 55 -0.20 -15.43 1.97
C PRO A 55 0.75 -14.88 0.90
N TYR A 56 0.79 -13.56 0.76
CA TYR A 56 1.77 -12.84 -0.06
C TYR A 56 2.81 -12.14 0.80
N PHE A 57 2.33 -11.46 1.85
CA PHE A 57 3.18 -10.69 2.74
C PHE A 57 2.78 -10.84 4.20
N ILE A 58 3.76 -10.62 5.06
CA ILE A 58 3.61 -10.54 6.50
C ILE A 58 4.15 -9.17 6.90
N MET A 59 3.40 -8.42 7.68
CA MET A 59 3.88 -7.16 8.24
C MET A 59 3.75 -7.20 9.76
N ASP A 60 4.69 -6.56 10.43
CA ASP A 60 4.77 -6.51 11.89
C ASP A 60 3.40 -6.19 12.54
N PRO A 61 3.12 -6.74 13.75
CA PRO A 61 1.86 -6.56 14.49
C PRO A 61 1.47 -5.10 14.70
N THR A 62 2.44 -4.21 14.56
CA THR A 62 2.33 -2.77 14.63
C THR A 62 1.80 -2.14 13.32
N PHE A 63 1.28 -2.93 12.36
CA PHE A 63 0.75 -2.47 11.06
C PHE A 63 -0.19 -1.27 11.18
N TRP A 64 -1.08 -1.25 12.17
CA TRP A 64 -2.03 -0.15 12.41
C TRP A 64 -1.57 0.82 13.51
N SER A 65 -0.41 0.59 14.12
CA SER A 65 0.13 1.47 15.15
C SER A 65 0.80 2.72 14.54
N MET A 66 0.98 3.74 15.37
CA MET A 66 1.74 4.93 15.03
C MET A 66 3.26 4.71 15.01
N HIS A 67 3.77 3.51 15.30
CA HIS A 67 5.21 3.23 15.31
C HIS A 67 5.87 3.72 14.02
N ASP A 68 7.04 4.34 14.20
CA ASP A 68 7.70 5.05 13.11
C ASP A 68 8.33 4.12 12.10
N ARG A 69 8.52 2.84 12.41
CA ARG A 69 9.10 1.85 11.51
C ARG A 69 8.26 0.58 11.46
N LYS A 70 8.03 0.05 10.25
CA LYS A 70 7.33 -1.22 10.00
C LYS A 70 8.11 -2.03 8.98
N LEU A 71 8.24 -3.33 9.20
CA LEU A 71 8.90 -4.25 8.28
C LEU A 71 7.86 -5.03 7.47
N LEU A 72 8.07 -5.09 6.16
CA LEU A 72 7.36 -5.96 5.25
C LEU A 72 8.23 -7.19 4.95
N ARG A 73 7.66 -8.37 5.13
CA ARG A 73 8.24 -9.66 4.79
C ARG A 73 7.39 -10.36 3.75
N ASP A 74 7.99 -11.24 2.96
CA ASP A 74 7.23 -12.12 2.07
C ASP A 74 6.63 -13.32 2.83
N ALA A 75 5.89 -14.15 2.12
CA ALA A 75 5.22 -15.33 2.67
C ALA A 75 6.17 -16.36 3.32
N THR A 76 7.48 -16.31 3.01
CA THR A 76 8.49 -17.18 3.62
C THR A 76 9.12 -16.57 4.88
N GLY A 77 8.75 -15.33 5.21
CA GLY A 77 9.33 -14.56 6.30
C GLY A 77 10.59 -13.78 5.90
N ALA A 78 11.02 -13.86 4.64
CA ALA A 78 12.17 -13.10 4.18
C ALA A 78 11.84 -11.61 4.10
N GLU A 79 12.77 -10.75 4.55
CA GLU A 79 12.56 -9.31 4.54
C GLU A 79 12.52 -8.75 3.12
N VAL A 80 11.52 -7.91 2.86
CA VAL A 80 11.30 -7.27 1.56
C VAL A 80 11.73 -5.81 1.61
N ALA A 81 11.17 -5.05 2.54
CA ALA A 81 11.46 -3.64 2.73
C ALA A 81 11.00 -3.18 4.11
N ALA A 82 11.58 -2.09 4.61
CA ALA A 82 11.05 -1.35 5.75
C ALA A 82 10.40 -0.05 5.27
N ILE A 83 9.32 0.36 5.93
CA ILE A 83 8.74 1.70 5.77
C ILE A 83 8.88 2.47 7.08
N GLU A 84 9.42 3.68 6.96
CA GLU A 84 9.71 4.55 8.08
C GLU A 84 8.99 5.90 7.92
N SER A 85 8.09 6.22 8.85
CA SER A 85 7.48 7.55 8.91
C SER A 85 8.36 8.50 9.71
N ARG A 86 8.41 9.77 9.30
CA ARG A 86 9.13 10.79 10.05
C ARG A 86 8.21 11.48 11.05
N THR A 87 8.64 11.53 12.31
CA THR A 87 7.88 12.13 13.42
C THR A 87 7.61 13.63 13.20
N PHE A 88 8.56 14.35 12.57
CA PHE A 88 8.50 15.80 12.34
C PHE A 88 8.00 16.21 10.94
N THR A 89 7.66 15.26 10.07
CA THR A 89 7.14 15.56 8.73
C THR A 89 5.86 14.74 8.50
N PRO A 90 4.70 15.26 8.97
CA PRO A 90 3.42 14.56 8.85
C PRO A 90 3.17 14.15 7.39
N GLY A 91 2.75 12.91 7.18
CA GLY A 91 2.46 12.39 5.84
C GLY A 91 3.64 11.80 5.09
N ARG A 92 4.89 12.05 5.53
CA ARG A 92 6.08 11.54 4.86
C ARG A 92 6.50 10.17 5.37
N SER A 93 6.69 9.23 4.45
CA SER A 93 7.23 7.90 4.71
C SER A 93 8.35 7.56 3.74
N ASP A 94 9.51 7.16 4.26
CA ASP A 94 10.65 6.66 3.49
C ASP A 94 10.57 5.13 3.44
N VAL A 95 10.76 4.54 2.26
CA VAL A 95 10.86 3.09 2.07
C VAL A 95 12.32 2.72 1.86
N LEU A 96 12.77 1.72 2.60
CA LEU A 96 14.16 1.33 2.72
C LEU A 96 14.32 -0.15 2.40
N ARG A 97 15.42 -0.49 1.71
CA ARG A 97 15.90 -1.87 1.59
C ARG A 97 16.50 -2.31 2.92
N THR A 98 16.35 -3.59 3.26
CA THR A 98 16.94 -4.17 4.48
C THR A 98 17.96 -5.26 4.14
N ASN A 99 18.75 -5.68 5.13
CA ASN A 99 19.77 -6.73 4.99
C ASN A 99 19.33 -8.12 5.47
N GLY A 100 18.03 -8.35 5.73
CA GLY A 100 17.55 -9.61 6.32
C GLY A 100 17.71 -9.71 7.83
N HIS A 101 18.32 -8.71 8.47
CA HIS A 101 18.44 -8.59 9.93
C HIS A 101 17.74 -7.33 10.45
N GLY A 102 16.77 -6.82 9.69
CA GLY A 102 16.02 -5.63 10.04
C GLY A 102 16.85 -4.36 10.00
N LYS A 103 18.07 -4.34 9.45
CA LYS A 103 18.86 -3.10 9.30
C LYS A 103 18.64 -2.51 7.92
N ALA A 104 18.29 -1.23 7.86
CA ALA A 104 18.19 -0.50 6.60
C ALA A 104 19.57 -0.38 5.93
N THR A 105 19.64 -0.68 4.64
CA THR A 105 20.88 -0.64 3.84
C THR A 105 20.88 0.48 2.83
N SER A 106 19.73 0.79 2.24
CA SER A 106 19.61 1.83 1.22
C SER A 106 18.19 2.36 1.12
N PHE A 107 18.06 3.59 0.63
CA PHE A 107 16.78 4.21 0.31
C PHE A 107 16.24 3.69 -1.03
N LEU A 108 14.94 3.37 -1.08
CA LEU A 108 14.26 2.95 -2.30
C LEU A 108 13.41 4.08 -2.88
N LEU A 109 12.48 4.60 -2.07
CA LEU A 109 11.51 5.61 -2.51
C LEU A 109 10.85 6.31 -1.33
N ARG A 110 10.11 7.38 -1.63
CA ARG A 110 9.36 8.18 -0.66
C ARG A 110 7.90 8.30 -1.04
N PHE A 111 7.05 8.21 -0.03
CA PHE A 111 5.65 8.62 -0.10
C PHE A 111 5.47 9.93 0.67
N ASP A 112 4.88 10.91 0.00
CA ASP A 112 4.37 12.13 0.62
C ASP A 112 2.84 12.09 0.54
N VAL A 113 2.21 11.76 1.67
CA VAL A 113 0.76 11.61 1.79
C VAL A 113 0.17 12.81 2.51
N SER A 114 -0.79 13.47 1.90
CA SER A 114 -1.55 14.55 2.54
C SER A 114 -3.03 14.20 2.60
N VAL A 115 -3.67 14.57 3.71
CA VAL A 115 -5.10 14.38 3.90
C VAL A 115 -5.72 15.74 4.15
N ALA A 116 -6.65 16.14 3.28
CA ALA A 116 -7.35 17.42 3.36
C ALA A 116 -8.83 17.21 3.08
N LEU A 117 -9.70 17.67 3.99
CA LEU A 117 -11.16 17.58 3.87
C LEU A 117 -11.65 16.15 3.54
N GLY A 118 -11.03 15.13 4.16
CA GLY A 118 -11.36 13.71 3.93
C GLY A 118 -10.78 13.09 2.66
N ASN A 119 -10.17 13.87 1.77
CA ASN A 119 -9.49 13.38 0.58
C ASN A 119 -8.02 13.07 0.86
N VAL A 120 -7.54 11.95 0.32
CA VAL A 120 -6.12 11.58 0.32
C VAL A 120 -5.51 11.98 -1.00
N GLU A 121 -4.42 12.73 -0.92
CA GLU A 121 -3.49 12.95 -2.04
C GLU A 121 -2.16 12.29 -1.68
N VAL A 122 -1.67 11.44 -2.58
CA VAL A 122 -0.33 10.84 -2.50
C VAL A 122 0.52 11.41 -3.62
N LYS A 123 1.74 11.80 -3.29
CA LYS A 123 2.82 11.99 -4.24
C LYS A 123 3.90 10.97 -3.96
N CYS A 124 4.25 10.21 -4.98
CA CYS A 124 5.35 9.26 -4.93
C CYS A 124 6.12 9.34 -6.22
N GLU A 125 7.44 9.41 -6.09
CA GLU A 125 8.34 9.38 -7.22
C GLU A 125 9.50 8.44 -6.91
N PHE A 126 9.83 7.61 -7.88
CA PHE A 126 10.95 6.69 -7.79
C PHE A 126 11.51 6.34 -9.16
N GLN A 127 12.72 5.80 -9.16
CA GLN A 127 13.30 5.19 -10.34
C GLN A 127 12.94 3.70 -10.36
N ASP A 128 12.31 3.25 -11.44
CA ASP A 128 11.99 1.85 -11.65
C ASP A 128 13.27 1.00 -11.64
N VAL A 129 13.32 -0.02 -10.80
CA VAL A 129 14.56 -0.77 -10.55
C VAL A 129 15.00 -1.60 -11.75
N VAL A 130 14.06 -1.96 -12.65
CA VAL A 130 14.33 -2.75 -13.86
C VAL A 130 14.56 -1.83 -15.06
N THR A 131 13.58 -0.99 -15.38
CA THR A 131 13.60 -0.16 -16.59
C THR A 131 14.42 1.12 -16.45
N LYS A 132 14.80 1.49 -15.22
CA LYS A 132 15.49 2.74 -14.86
C LYS A 132 14.71 4.01 -15.19
N MET A 133 13.45 3.89 -15.60
CA MET A 133 12.58 5.02 -15.88
C MET A 133 12.08 5.65 -14.59
N ARG A 134 12.04 6.99 -14.57
CA ARG A 134 11.36 7.73 -13.50
C ARG A 134 9.86 7.48 -13.57
N ARG A 135 9.26 7.11 -12.44
CA ARG A 135 7.83 6.86 -12.27
C ARG A 135 7.27 7.87 -11.28
N VAL A 136 6.09 8.41 -11.59
CA VAL A 136 5.33 9.30 -10.71
C VAL A 136 3.96 8.70 -10.49
N PHE A 137 3.56 8.59 -9.23
CA PHE A 137 2.23 8.18 -8.84
C PHE A 137 1.46 9.33 -8.22
N ALA A 138 0.16 9.33 -8.50
CA ALA A 138 -0.83 10.14 -7.82
C ALA A 138 -1.91 9.22 -7.22
N ALA A 139 -2.50 9.61 -6.09
CA ALA A 139 -3.69 8.97 -5.57
C ALA A 139 -4.81 9.98 -5.43
N THR A 140 -6.05 9.51 -5.62
CA THR A 140 -7.26 10.29 -5.34
C THR A 140 -8.27 9.40 -4.64
N GLY A 141 -9.00 9.94 -3.66
CA GLY A 141 -10.12 9.26 -3.02
C GLY A 141 -10.26 9.59 -1.55
N GLY A 142 -11.16 8.90 -0.88
CA GLY A 142 -11.45 9.09 0.54
C GLY A 142 -10.61 8.16 1.41
N ALA A 143 -9.91 8.73 2.39
CA ALA A 143 -9.01 8.00 3.28
C ALA A 143 -9.70 6.85 4.04
N GLY A 144 -10.98 7.03 4.35
CA GLY A 144 -11.81 6.07 5.08
C GLY A 144 -12.64 5.13 4.21
N SER A 145 -12.61 5.27 2.88
CA SER A 145 -13.50 4.54 1.97
C SER A 145 -12.76 3.87 0.82
N SER A 146 -12.44 4.61 -0.23
CA SER A 146 -11.83 4.09 -1.45
C SER A 146 -10.79 5.06 -1.99
N VAL A 147 -9.68 4.51 -2.48
CA VAL A 147 -8.60 5.28 -3.10
C VAL A 147 -8.23 4.61 -4.41
N VAL A 148 -8.00 5.41 -5.44
CA VAL A 148 -7.46 4.94 -6.72
C VAL A 148 -6.09 5.53 -6.95
N LEU A 149 -5.16 4.65 -7.29
CA LEU A 149 -3.77 4.97 -7.58
C LEU A 149 -3.55 5.05 -9.09
N TYR A 150 -2.93 6.13 -9.53
CA TYR A 150 -2.66 6.42 -10.92
C TYR A 150 -1.16 6.49 -11.17
N SER A 151 -0.72 5.89 -12.28
CA SER A 151 0.60 6.13 -12.86
C SER A 151 0.42 6.75 -14.24
N ASN A 152 0.96 7.94 -14.46
CA ASN A 152 0.80 8.70 -15.71
C ASN A 152 -0.66 8.76 -16.19
N GLY A 153 -1.59 9.03 -15.27
CA GLY A 153 -3.04 9.12 -15.55
C GLY A 153 -3.76 7.77 -15.74
N ARG A 154 -3.06 6.63 -15.64
CA ARG A 154 -3.68 5.29 -15.73
C ARG A 154 -3.94 4.71 -14.33
N PRO A 155 -5.17 4.25 -14.02
CA PRO A 155 -5.46 3.61 -12.75
C PRO A 155 -4.77 2.24 -12.68
N ILE A 156 -3.87 2.06 -11.73
CA ILE A 156 -3.02 0.87 -11.59
C ILE A 156 -3.31 0.05 -10.34
N ALA A 157 -3.94 0.66 -9.33
CA ALA A 157 -4.41 -0.05 -8.15
C ALA A 157 -5.61 0.68 -7.55
N LYS A 158 -6.46 -0.06 -6.84
CA LYS A 158 -7.54 0.51 -6.03
C LYS A 158 -7.56 -0.12 -4.66
N TRP A 159 -7.90 0.71 -3.69
CA TRP A 159 -8.19 0.35 -2.31
C TRP A 159 -9.70 0.40 -2.13
N LEU A 160 -10.24 -0.58 -1.43
CA LEU A 160 -11.57 -0.53 -0.83
C LEU A 160 -11.52 -0.92 0.65
N LYS A 161 -12.05 -0.06 1.54
CA LYS A 161 -12.26 -0.40 2.95
C LYS A 161 -13.69 -0.88 3.15
N ASP A 162 -13.83 -2.08 3.69
CA ASP A 162 -15.11 -2.70 4.01
C ASP A 162 -15.22 -2.93 5.54
N TRP A 163 -16.18 -2.25 6.14
CA TRP A 163 -16.48 -2.29 7.57
C TRP A 163 -17.62 -3.25 7.93
N SER A 164 -18.17 -3.93 6.94
CA SER A 164 -19.36 -4.77 7.10
C SER A 164 -19.09 -6.05 7.90
N PHE A 165 -17.82 -6.36 8.16
CA PHE A 165 -17.40 -7.56 8.87
C PHE A 165 -17.30 -7.32 10.38
N SER A 166 -17.89 -8.23 11.16
CA SER A 166 -17.94 -8.18 12.62
C SER A 166 -16.57 -8.34 13.30
N ASP A 167 -15.52 -8.67 12.55
CA ASP A 167 -14.18 -9.00 13.01
C ASP A 167 -13.16 -7.85 12.90
N GLY A 168 -13.64 -6.61 12.71
CA GLY A 168 -12.82 -5.40 12.65
C GLY A 168 -12.71 -4.76 11.26
N GLY A 169 -13.26 -5.41 10.23
CA GLY A 169 -13.27 -4.94 8.85
C GLY A 169 -12.06 -5.41 8.02
N TYR A 170 -12.12 -5.16 6.71
CA TYR A 170 -11.06 -5.51 5.77
C TYR A 170 -10.69 -4.33 4.88
N VAL A 171 -9.42 -4.29 4.46
CA VAL A 171 -8.97 -3.49 3.33
C VAL A 171 -8.64 -4.42 2.18
N PHE A 172 -9.26 -4.16 1.04
CA PHE A 172 -9.01 -4.85 -0.21
C PHE A 172 -8.15 -3.98 -1.11
N LEU A 173 -7.08 -4.54 -1.65
CA LEU A 173 -6.20 -3.89 -2.62
C LEU A 173 -6.28 -4.65 -3.94
N ASP A 174 -6.93 -4.08 -4.93
CA ASP A 174 -6.82 -4.59 -6.30
C ASP A 174 -5.59 -3.96 -6.96
N VAL A 175 -4.77 -4.80 -7.57
CA VAL A 175 -3.54 -4.39 -8.24
C VAL A 175 -3.56 -4.89 -9.67
N SER A 176 -3.27 -3.99 -10.61
CA SER A 176 -3.20 -4.29 -12.03
C SER A 176 -2.01 -5.21 -12.35
N PRO A 177 -2.10 -6.07 -13.37
CA PRO A 177 -0.94 -6.77 -13.92
C PRO A 177 0.24 -5.84 -14.17
N GLY A 178 1.45 -6.33 -13.95
CA GLY A 178 2.67 -5.58 -14.21
C GLY A 178 2.97 -4.47 -13.19
N VAL A 179 2.30 -4.46 -12.05
CA VAL A 179 2.56 -3.52 -10.94
C VAL A 179 3.12 -4.29 -9.75
N ASP A 180 4.18 -3.76 -9.14
CA ASP A 180 4.80 -4.30 -7.93
C ASP A 180 3.82 -4.33 -6.75
N LEU A 181 3.48 -5.53 -6.27
CA LEU A 181 2.55 -5.70 -5.15
C LEU A 181 3.10 -5.11 -3.84
N ALA A 182 4.40 -5.25 -3.57
CA ALA A 182 5.00 -4.77 -2.33
C ALA A 182 4.93 -3.23 -2.26
N LEU A 183 5.14 -2.56 -3.40
CA LEU A 183 4.95 -1.11 -3.52
C LEU A 183 3.54 -0.68 -3.10
N ILE A 184 2.51 -1.35 -3.61
CA ILE A 184 1.11 -0.99 -3.32
C ILE A 184 0.77 -1.23 -1.84
N VAL A 185 1.26 -2.33 -1.26
CA VAL A 185 1.08 -2.63 0.17
C VAL A 185 1.73 -1.56 1.06
N LEU A 186 2.97 -1.17 0.77
CA LEU A 186 3.68 -0.15 1.56
C LEU A 186 3.00 1.22 1.43
N LEU A 187 2.50 1.55 0.24
CA LEU A 187 1.78 2.79 0.02
C LEU A 187 0.43 2.80 0.77
N CYS A 188 -0.32 1.69 0.74
CA CYS A 188 -1.52 1.53 1.56
C CYS A 188 -1.23 1.78 3.05
N THR A 189 -0.12 1.23 3.54
CA THR A 189 0.31 1.40 4.94
C THR A 189 0.58 2.86 5.29
N SER A 190 1.23 3.60 4.38
CA SER A 190 1.49 5.03 4.53
C SER A 190 0.19 5.84 4.58
N MET A 191 -0.75 5.54 3.68
CA MET A 191 -2.04 6.22 3.59
C MET A 191 -2.92 5.99 4.82
N VAL A 192 -3.02 4.73 5.29
CA VAL A 192 -3.71 4.39 6.54
C VAL A 192 -3.19 5.26 7.69
N LYS A 193 -1.87 5.29 7.89
CA LYS A 193 -1.26 6.02 9.00
C LYS A 193 -1.51 7.52 8.90
N ALA A 194 -1.48 8.08 7.69
CA ALA A 194 -1.81 9.49 7.47
C ALA A 194 -3.28 9.79 7.79
N SER A 195 -4.19 8.90 7.42
CA SER A 195 -5.63 9.04 7.69
C SER A 195 -5.97 9.02 9.19
N GLU A 196 -5.35 8.11 9.94
CA GLU A 196 -5.56 7.98 11.39
C GLU A 196 -5.03 9.22 12.11
N LYS A 197 -3.83 9.70 11.76
CA LYS A 197 -3.27 10.93 12.34
C LYS A 197 -4.15 12.16 12.10
N TRP A 198 -4.86 12.23 10.99
CA TRP A 198 -5.79 13.32 10.71
C TRP A 198 -7.06 13.23 11.56
N ALA A 199 -7.60 12.02 11.78
CA ALA A 199 -8.81 11.82 12.59
C ALA A 199 -8.65 12.17 14.08
N PHE A 200 -7.41 12.24 14.58
CA PHE A 200 -7.09 12.64 15.96
C PHE A 200 -6.69 14.12 16.11
N ARG A 201 -6.83 14.93 15.07
CA ARG A 201 -6.63 16.40 15.12
C ARG A 201 -7.97 17.11 15.18
#